data_AF-A0A371CZQ9-F1
#
_entry.id   AF-A0A371CZQ9-F1
#
_cell.length_a   1.000
_cell.length_b   1.000
_cell.length_c   1.000
_cell.angle_alpha   90.00
_cell.angle_beta   90.00
_cell.angle_gamma   90.00
#
_symmetry.space_group_name_H-M   'P 1'
#
loop_
_entity.id
_entity.type
_entity.pdbx_description
1 polymer ?
#
loop_
_entity_poly.entity_id
_entity_poly.type
_entity_poly.pdbx_seq_one_letter_code
_entity_poly.pdbx_strand_id
1 'polypeptide(L)'
;MVSLKKASVFSTFVEAMFYGFSVLMLILTLWILLGHRQRRRPNYSMLAASCVLFILATAEMAVNITRLYQAFVTVGPHVHGGPEAYFEDLSHVTFIAKSFLYCTQTLIIDGVVIYRAHVVWKNTLIVVLPMLAWCGLVVAAIGTNITLIKQAGLPFDSQVVPWITALYALDLSTNFLSTALLASRLWNVVRRTSRFRSGTGLAPVLRVIIESGAIYSATVGAGMILFLVHSNAVFILMDMTSPIISIVFNMIVVRVGLARERRSNRCSNRAPQICSDFVAVGLTPRNASQNWRDPGESPSAEDAGVELDDFSTSKRDRPRTRWTDVLLIRT
;
A
#
# COMPACT_ATOMS: atom_id res chain seq x y z
N MET A 1 5.66 -24.11 30.24
CA MET A 1 6.52 -23.29 29.37
C MET A 1 6.76 -24.07 28.07
N VAL A 2 6.58 -23.45 26.91
CA VAL A 2 6.83 -24.12 25.61
C VAL A 2 8.34 -24.20 25.41
N SER A 3 8.88 -25.40 25.16
CA SER A 3 10.30 -25.58 24.84
C SER A 3 10.63 -24.84 23.53
N LEU A 4 11.76 -24.11 23.50
CA LEU A 4 12.20 -23.29 22.38
C LEU A 4 12.32 -24.09 21.08
N LYS A 5 12.68 -25.37 21.15
CA LYS A 5 12.71 -26.30 20.00
C LYS A 5 11.33 -26.43 19.36
N LYS A 6 10.31 -26.76 20.17
CA LYS A 6 8.93 -26.98 19.72
C LYS A 6 8.33 -25.69 19.18
N ALA A 7 8.60 -24.57 19.87
CA ALA A 7 8.18 -23.24 19.45
C ALA A 7 8.76 -22.86 18.08
N SER A 8 10.06 -23.07 17.87
CA SER A 8 10.75 -22.69 16.62
C SER A 8 10.27 -23.51 15.42
N VAL A 9 10.09 -24.82 15.58
CA VAL A 9 9.56 -25.69 14.53
C VAL A 9 8.13 -25.27 14.17
N PHE A 10 7.26 -25.13 15.17
CA PHE A 10 5.88 -24.73 14.94
C PHE A 10 5.79 -23.34 14.30
N SER A 11 6.59 -22.38 14.77
CA SER A 11 6.70 -21.03 14.21
C SER A 11 7.03 -21.08 12.72
N THR A 12 8.10 -21.80 12.34
CA THR A 12 8.55 -21.89 10.95
C THR A 12 7.47 -22.48 10.03
N PHE A 13 6.74 -23.50 10.50
CA PHE A 13 5.64 -24.09 9.73
C PHE A 13 4.51 -23.08 9.48
N VAL A 14 4.09 -22.37 10.53
CA VAL A 14 3.01 -21.39 10.44
C VAL A 14 3.45 -20.20 9.57
N GLU A 15 4.66 -19.71 9.77
CA GLU A 15 5.27 -18.66 8.94
C GLU A 15 5.30 -19.06 7.46
N ALA A 16 5.68 -20.31 7.14
CA ALA A 16 5.71 -20.81 5.77
C ALA A 16 4.31 -20.82 5.12
N MET A 17 3.26 -21.15 5.88
CA MET A 17 1.88 -21.07 5.40
C MET A 17 1.50 -19.62 5.05
N PHE A 18 1.75 -18.68 5.97
CA PHE A 18 1.46 -17.25 5.73
C PHE A 18 2.31 -16.67 4.60
N TYR A 19 3.56 -17.10 4.47
CA TYR A 19 4.41 -16.73 3.34
C TYR A 19 3.84 -17.20 2.00
N GLY A 20 3.30 -18.43 1.92
CA GLY A 20 2.57 -18.90 0.74
C GLY A 20 1.40 -17.99 0.37
N PHE A 21 0.59 -17.57 1.35
CA PHE A 21 -0.49 -16.61 1.13
C PHE A 21 0.03 -15.23 0.69
N SER A 22 1.17 -14.77 1.23
CA SER A 22 1.76 -13.49 0.85
C SER A 22 2.22 -13.47 -0.61
N VAL A 23 2.79 -14.58 -1.10
CA VAL A 23 3.15 -14.78 -2.51
C VAL A 23 1.93 -14.69 -3.40
N LEU A 24 0.85 -15.42 -3.08
CA LEU A 24 -0.40 -15.40 -3.86
C LEU A 24 -0.99 -13.97 -3.93
N MET A 25 -0.99 -13.25 -2.81
CA MET A 25 -1.44 -11.86 -2.76
C MET A 25 -0.54 -10.92 -3.56
N LEU A 26 0.78 -11.14 -3.58
CA LEU A 26 1.70 -10.37 -4.42
C LEU A 26 1.42 -10.60 -5.90
N ILE A 27 1.25 -11.86 -6.32
CA ILE A 27 0.90 -12.21 -7.70
C ILE A 27 -0.39 -11.53 -8.12
N LEU A 28 -1.44 -11.58 -7.27
CA LEU A 28 -2.69 -10.89 -7.51
C LEU A 28 -2.51 -9.36 -7.61
N THR A 29 -1.69 -8.78 -6.74
CA THR A 29 -1.37 -7.35 -6.75
C THR A 29 -0.68 -6.95 -8.05
N LEU A 30 0.31 -7.73 -8.48
CA LEU A 30 1.03 -7.54 -9.74
C LEU A 30 0.10 -7.69 -10.93
N TRP A 31 -0.75 -8.72 -10.96
CA TRP A 31 -1.73 -8.94 -12.02
C TRP A 31 -2.66 -7.73 -12.18
N ILE A 32 -3.20 -7.20 -11.08
CA ILE A 32 -4.13 -6.06 -11.09
C ILE A 32 -3.42 -4.76 -11.51
N LEU A 33 -2.16 -4.56 -11.09
CA LEU A 33 -1.40 -3.34 -11.42
C LEU A 33 -0.82 -3.36 -12.84
N LEU A 34 -0.34 -4.51 -13.33
CA LEU A 34 0.33 -4.66 -14.62
C LEU A 34 -0.65 -5.03 -15.74
N GLY A 35 -1.67 -5.85 -15.47
CA GLY A 35 -2.63 -6.35 -16.47
C GLY A 35 -3.48 -5.26 -17.11
N HIS A 36 -3.58 -4.08 -16.50
CA HIS A 36 -4.43 -2.98 -16.98
C HIS A 36 -3.65 -1.84 -17.65
N ARG A 37 -2.59 -2.19 -18.38
CA ARG A 37 -1.64 -1.28 -19.06
C ARG A 37 -2.28 -0.38 -20.14
N GLN A 38 -3.47 -0.73 -20.64
CA GLN A 38 -4.08 -0.09 -21.81
C GLN A 38 -4.59 1.35 -21.57
N ARG A 39 -4.78 1.82 -20.31
CA ARG A 39 -5.39 3.14 -20.07
C ARG A 39 -4.78 4.03 -19.00
N ARG A 40 -3.84 3.60 -18.14
CA ARG A 40 -3.35 4.45 -17.01
C ARG A 40 -1.89 4.20 -16.58
N ARG A 41 -1.23 5.27 -16.09
CA ARG A 41 0.09 5.20 -15.46
C ARG A 41 0.00 4.46 -14.12
N PRO A 42 0.74 3.35 -13.92
CA PRO A 42 0.76 2.64 -12.65
C PRO A 42 1.43 3.51 -11.57
N ASN A 43 0.99 3.37 -10.31
CA ASN A 43 1.63 4.06 -9.21
C ASN A 43 2.89 3.29 -8.80
N TYR A 44 4.02 3.58 -9.47
CA TYR A 44 5.29 2.90 -9.26
C TYR A 44 5.74 2.88 -7.79
N SER A 45 5.39 3.91 -7.00
CA SER A 45 5.70 3.97 -5.57
C SER A 45 5.01 2.85 -4.77
N MET A 46 3.74 2.54 -5.03
CA MET A 46 3.02 1.47 -4.31
C MET A 46 3.52 0.09 -4.73
N LEU A 47 3.87 -0.06 -6.01
CA LEU A 47 4.46 -1.29 -6.53
C LEU A 47 5.83 -1.55 -5.89
N ALA A 48 6.68 -0.53 -5.86
CA ALA A 48 8.00 -0.61 -5.25
C ALA A 48 7.90 -0.99 -3.77
N ALA A 49 7.00 -0.36 -3.01
CA ALA A 49 6.77 -0.69 -1.61
C ALA A 49 6.31 -2.15 -1.41
N SER A 50 5.37 -2.65 -2.24
CA SER A 50 4.93 -4.06 -2.21
C SER A 50 6.09 -5.03 -2.44
N CYS A 51 6.93 -4.73 -3.44
CA CYS A 51 8.09 -5.57 -3.76
C CYS A 51 9.14 -5.55 -2.64
N VAL A 52 9.44 -4.38 -2.07
CA VAL A 52 10.41 -4.25 -0.97
C VAL A 52 9.94 -5.00 0.26
N LEU A 53 8.68 -4.85 0.66
CA LEU A 53 8.12 -5.58 1.82
C LEU A 53 8.14 -7.09 1.61
N PHE A 54 7.84 -7.54 0.39
CA PHE A 54 7.94 -8.94 0.04
C PHE A 54 9.37 -9.47 0.12
N ILE A 55 10.36 -8.74 -0.42
CA ILE A 55 11.78 -9.11 -0.33
C ILE A 55 12.24 -9.20 1.13
N LEU A 56 11.81 -8.26 1.97
CA LEU A 56 12.11 -8.28 3.41
C LEU A 56 11.49 -9.52 4.08
N ALA A 57 10.25 -9.87 3.77
CA ALA A 57 9.62 -11.08 4.29
C ALA A 57 10.32 -12.36 3.81
N THR A 58 10.78 -12.39 2.55
CA THR A 58 11.60 -13.50 2.03
C THR A 58 12.95 -13.60 2.75
N ALA A 59 13.58 -12.47 3.04
CA ALA A 59 14.85 -12.44 3.77
C ALA A 59 14.67 -12.98 5.19
N GLU A 60 13.59 -12.61 5.88
CA GLU A 60 13.30 -13.11 7.22
C GLU A 60 13.02 -14.61 7.23
N MET A 61 12.24 -15.11 6.27
CA MET A 61 12.01 -16.55 6.06
C MET A 61 13.34 -17.29 5.81
N ALA A 62 14.24 -16.74 4.99
CA ALA A 62 15.53 -17.35 4.72
C ALA A 62 16.41 -17.40 5.99
N VAL A 63 16.37 -16.36 6.82
CA VAL A 63 17.03 -16.31 8.13
C VAL A 63 16.44 -17.38 9.07
N ASN A 64 15.12 -17.57 9.07
CA ASN A 64 14.43 -18.59 9.85
C ASN A 64 14.82 -20.01 9.46
N ILE A 65 14.80 -20.31 8.16
CA ILE A 65 15.21 -21.62 7.63
C ILE A 65 16.68 -21.89 7.92
N THR A 66 17.56 -20.90 7.72
CA THR A 66 18.99 -21.05 8.02
C THR A 66 19.22 -21.37 9.50
N ARG A 67 18.50 -20.67 10.39
CA ARG A 67 18.57 -20.91 11.84
C ARG A 67 18.07 -22.31 12.21
N LEU A 68 16.97 -22.75 11.60
CA LEU A 68 16.42 -24.09 11.83
C LEU A 68 17.42 -25.18 11.35
N TYR A 69 18.00 -24.99 10.17
CA TYR A 69 19.01 -25.89 9.62
C TYR A 69 20.26 -25.95 10.51
N GLN A 70 20.74 -24.80 11.00
CA GLN A 70 21.89 -24.77 11.90
C GLN A 70 21.62 -25.47 13.24
N ALA A 71 20.42 -25.27 13.77
CA ALA A 71 20.01 -25.88 15.03
C ALA A 71 19.87 -27.39 14.95
N PHE A 72 19.33 -27.93 13.86
CA PHE A 72 19.06 -29.37 13.74
C PHE A 72 20.16 -30.17 13.06
N VAL A 73 20.92 -29.57 12.14
CA VAL A 73 21.81 -30.32 11.23
C VAL A 73 23.29 -30.07 11.49
N THR A 74 23.72 -28.81 11.63
CA THR A 74 25.16 -28.50 11.64
C THR A 74 25.75 -28.28 13.02
N VAL A 75 25.08 -27.56 13.93
CA VAL A 75 25.68 -27.18 15.22
C VAL A 75 25.04 -27.95 16.38
N GLY A 76 23.71 -28.10 16.39
CA GLY A 76 23.00 -28.78 17.49
C GLY A 76 23.45 -30.21 17.84
N PRO A 77 23.93 -31.05 16.90
CA PRO A 77 24.47 -32.37 17.22
C PRO A 77 25.84 -32.34 17.93
N HIS A 78 26.58 -31.24 17.85
CA HIS A 78 27.98 -31.13 18.30
C HIS A 78 28.17 -30.27 19.57
N VAL A 79 27.10 -29.71 20.15
CA VAL A 79 27.14 -28.91 21.38
C VAL A 79 26.77 -29.77 22.60
N HIS A 80 27.55 -29.67 23.68
CA HIS A 80 27.24 -30.30 24.97
C HIS A 80 25.97 -29.66 25.58
N GLY A 81 24.81 -30.30 25.36
CA GLY A 81 23.47 -29.78 25.68
C GLY A 81 22.44 -30.00 24.56
N GLY A 82 22.89 -30.49 23.40
CA GLY A 82 22.04 -30.80 22.24
C GLY A 82 21.45 -29.56 21.58
N PRO A 83 20.44 -29.73 20.69
CA PRO A 83 19.84 -28.61 19.97
C PRO A 83 19.14 -27.59 20.87
N GLU A 84 18.91 -27.89 22.16
CA GLU A 84 18.24 -27.00 23.12
C GLU A 84 19.18 -25.89 23.53
N ALA A 85 20.45 -26.23 23.80
CA ALA A 85 21.50 -25.26 24.08
C ALA A 85 21.76 -24.32 22.89
N TYR A 86 21.60 -24.77 21.65
CA TYR A 86 21.71 -23.91 20.47
C TYR A 86 20.50 -22.97 20.28
N PHE A 87 19.31 -23.37 20.75
CA PHE A 87 18.16 -22.46 20.74
C PHE A 87 18.16 -21.49 21.92
N GLU A 88 18.75 -21.88 23.05
CA GLU A 88 19.03 -21.02 24.21
C GLU A 88 20.16 -20.03 23.93
N ASP A 89 21.20 -20.47 23.24
CA ASP A 89 22.24 -19.62 22.66
C ASP A 89 21.70 -19.04 21.35
N LEU A 90 20.73 -18.12 21.48
CA LEU A 90 20.21 -17.32 20.39
C LEU A 90 21.38 -16.66 19.66
N SER A 91 21.86 -17.27 18.57
CA SER A 91 22.90 -16.71 17.70
C SER A 91 22.68 -15.20 17.59
N HIS A 92 23.54 -14.44 18.28
CA HIS A 92 23.27 -13.04 18.58
C HIS A 92 23.06 -12.27 17.27
N VAL A 93 23.83 -12.62 16.25
CA VAL A 93 23.78 -12.03 14.91
C VAL A 93 22.45 -12.29 14.22
N THR A 94 21.92 -13.51 14.30
CA THR A 94 20.65 -13.89 13.65
C THR A 94 19.46 -13.20 14.31
N PHE A 95 19.47 -13.09 15.64
CA PHE A 95 18.41 -12.41 16.38
C PHE A 95 18.41 -10.90 16.12
N ILE A 96 19.59 -10.27 16.10
CA ILE A 96 19.75 -8.85 15.75
C ILE A 96 19.30 -8.61 14.30
N ALA A 97 19.66 -9.48 13.35
CA ALA A 97 19.25 -9.36 11.96
C ALA A 97 17.72 -9.40 11.81
N LYS A 98 17.03 -10.31 12.53
CA LYS A 98 15.57 -10.35 12.56
C LYS A 98 14.95 -9.07 13.12
N SER A 99 15.44 -8.60 14.26
CA SER A 99 14.99 -7.34 14.86
C SER A 99 15.11 -6.17 13.87
N PHE A 100 16.23 -6.09 13.15
CA PHE A 100 16.43 -5.07 12.13
C PHE A 100 15.47 -5.20 10.93
N LEU A 101 15.26 -6.41 10.41
CA LEU A 101 14.32 -6.69 9.33
C LEU A 101 12.90 -6.29 9.71
N TYR A 102 12.44 -6.74 10.89
CA TYR A 102 11.13 -6.41 11.44
C TYR A 102 10.95 -4.90 11.59
N CYS A 103 11.89 -4.20 12.25
CA CYS A 103 11.82 -2.75 12.40
C CYS A 103 11.72 -2.04 11.03
N THR A 104 12.50 -2.50 10.05
CA THR A 104 12.50 -1.91 8.71
C THR A 104 11.16 -2.11 8.00
N GLN A 105 10.55 -3.30 8.10
CA GLN A 105 9.22 -3.56 7.52
C GLN A 105 8.16 -2.64 8.10
N THR A 106 8.11 -2.52 9.43
CA THR A 106 7.14 -1.67 10.12
C THR A 106 7.31 -0.20 9.72
N LEU A 107 8.55 0.30 9.71
CA LEU A 107 8.85 1.68 9.31
C LEU A 107 8.41 2.00 7.88
N ILE A 108 8.62 1.08 6.94
CA ILE A 108 8.21 1.25 5.54
C ILE A 108 6.68 1.36 5.44
N ILE A 109 5.95 0.53 6.17
CA ILE A 109 4.49 0.49 6.08
C ILE A 109 3.87 1.74 6.65
N ASP A 110 4.29 2.13 7.86
CA ASP A 110 3.82 3.37 8.47
C ASP A 110 4.17 4.57 7.60
N GLY A 111 5.39 4.62 7.06
CA GLY A 111 5.81 5.66 6.13
C GLY A 111 4.92 5.76 4.89
N VAL A 112 4.56 4.63 4.27
CA VAL A 112 3.65 4.61 3.10
C VAL A 112 2.25 5.06 3.49
N VAL A 113 1.72 4.65 4.64
CA VAL A 113 0.39 5.06 5.11
C VAL A 113 0.36 6.56 5.41
N ILE A 114 1.36 7.08 6.11
CA ILE A 114 1.51 8.50 6.45
C ILE A 114 1.64 9.35 5.17
N TYR A 115 2.50 8.94 4.23
CA TYR A 115 2.66 9.61 2.94
C TYR A 115 1.33 9.70 2.19
N ARG A 116 0.56 8.60 2.16
CA ARG A 116 -0.76 8.59 1.53
C ARG A 116 -1.76 9.50 2.24
N ALA A 117 -1.73 9.55 3.57
CA ALA A 117 -2.56 10.47 4.34
C ALA A 117 -2.21 11.93 4.01
N HIS A 118 -0.91 12.26 3.95
CA HIS A 118 -0.42 13.59 3.60
C HIS A 118 -0.89 14.08 2.23
N VAL A 119 -0.67 13.27 1.19
CA VAL A 119 -1.07 13.59 -0.19
C VAL A 119 -2.57 13.86 -0.31
N VAL A 120 -3.39 13.16 0.50
CA VAL A 120 -4.86 13.27 0.45
C VAL A 120 -5.40 14.43 1.28
N TRP A 121 -4.78 14.76 2.41
CA TRP A 121 -5.29 15.80 3.31
C TRP A 121 -4.88 17.21 2.90
N LYS A 122 -3.71 17.39 2.25
CA LYS A 122 -3.12 18.71 1.92
C LYS A 122 -3.01 19.68 3.12
N ASN A 123 -3.28 19.21 4.34
CA ASN A 123 -3.13 19.97 5.58
C ASN A 123 -2.11 19.24 6.43
N THR A 124 -0.98 19.90 6.66
CA THR A 124 0.19 19.34 7.34
C THR A 124 -0.06 19.13 8.82
N LEU A 125 -0.89 19.95 9.47
CA LEU A 125 -1.14 19.90 10.92
C LEU A 125 -1.63 18.54 11.44
N ILE A 126 -2.43 17.82 10.65
CA ILE A 126 -3.00 16.52 11.05
C ILE A 126 -1.99 15.37 10.86
N VAL A 127 -0.98 15.59 10.01
CA VAL A 127 0.06 14.60 9.70
C VAL A 127 1.25 14.72 10.66
N VAL A 128 1.39 15.85 11.36
CA VAL A 128 2.45 16.04 12.36
C VAL A 128 2.39 14.99 13.46
N LEU A 129 1.20 14.65 13.95
CA LEU A 129 1.03 13.69 15.05
C LEU A 129 1.56 12.28 14.68
N PRO A 130 1.12 11.65 13.57
CA PRO A 130 1.67 10.35 13.17
C PRO A 130 3.14 10.42 12.73
N MET A 131 3.61 11.56 12.20
CA MET A 131 5.05 11.75 11.90
C MET A 131 5.90 11.78 13.17
N LEU A 132 5.45 12.46 14.23
CA LEU A 132 6.15 12.48 15.51
C LEU A 132 6.19 11.08 16.15
N ALA A 133 5.08 10.35 16.09
CA ALA A 133 5.01 8.97 16.58
C ALA A 133 5.96 8.05 15.79
N TRP A 134 6.01 8.21 14.46
CA TRP A 134 6.94 7.48 13.58
C TRP A 134 8.41 7.80 13.88
N CYS A 135 8.75 9.07 14.12
CA CYS A 135 10.09 9.44 14.56
C CYS A 135 10.45 8.79 15.91
N GLY A 136 9.51 8.76 16.86
CA GLY A 136 9.67 8.04 18.12
C GLY A 136 9.93 6.54 17.90
N LEU A 137 9.19 5.92 16.98
CA LEU A 137 9.37 4.51 16.62
C LEU A 137 10.76 4.24 16.04
N VAL A 138 11.28 5.12 15.19
CA VAL A 138 12.67 5.02 14.67
C VAL A 138 13.69 5.07 15.80
N VAL A 139 13.53 6.00 16.74
CA VAL A 139 14.43 6.13 17.90
C VAL A 139 14.37 4.87 18.77
N ALA A 140 13.17 4.35 19.04
CA ALA A 140 13.00 3.11 19.80
C ALA A 140 13.60 1.90 19.08
N ALA A 141 13.46 1.82 17.75
CA ALA A 141 14.05 0.75 16.94
C ALA A 141 15.59 0.78 16.98
N ILE A 142 16.18 1.97 16.83
CA ILE A 142 17.64 2.15 16.93
C ILE A 142 18.12 1.80 18.34
N GLY A 143 17.44 2.30 19.38
CA GLY A 143 17.77 2.02 20.77
C GLY A 143 17.69 0.52 21.10
N THR A 144 16.66 -0.16 20.61
CA THR A 144 16.51 -1.62 20.75
C THR A 144 17.67 -2.36 20.11
N ASN A 145 18.02 -2.06 18.85
CA ASN A 145 19.11 -2.76 18.16
C ASN A 145 20.48 -2.48 18.80
N ILE A 146 20.76 -1.25 19.24
CA ILE A 146 22.03 -0.91 19.91
C ILE A 146 22.15 -1.64 21.25
N THR A 147 21.08 -1.62 22.07
CA THR A 147 21.10 -2.29 23.38
C THR A 147 21.16 -3.80 23.23
N LEU A 148 20.50 -4.36 22.22
CA LEU A 148 20.56 -5.77 21.90
C LEU A 148 21.96 -6.22 21.45
N ILE A 149 22.67 -5.39 20.67
CA ILE A 149 24.08 -5.64 20.33
C ILE A 149 24.95 -5.63 21.60
N LYS A 150 24.74 -4.65 22.50
CA LYS A 150 25.52 -4.52 23.73
C LYS A 150 25.30 -5.66 24.72
N GLN A 151 24.07 -6.16 24.81
CA GLN A 151 23.69 -7.23 25.73
C GLN A 151 23.73 -8.62 25.09
N ALA A 152 24.63 -8.81 24.11
CA ALA A 152 24.85 -10.10 23.46
C ALA A 152 23.53 -10.77 23.03
N GLY A 153 22.64 -10.03 22.36
CA GLY A 153 21.42 -10.59 21.80
C GLY A 153 20.38 -11.09 22.81
N LEU A 154 20.50 -10.81 24.11
CA LEU A 154 19.54 -11.24 25.14
C LEU A 154 18.31 -10.31 25.17
N PRO A 155 17.12 -10.77 24.72
CA PRO A 155 15.94 -9.90 24.61
C PRO A 155 15.27 -9.60 25.96
N PHE A 156 15.53 -10.41 26.98
CA PHE A 156 14.95 -10.29 28.32
C PHE A 156 15.88 -9.59 29.32
N ASP A 157 16.98 -9.00 28.84
CA ASP A 157 17.86 -8.22 29.71
C ASP A 157 17.15 -6.97 30.22
N SER A 158 17.38 -6.63 31.48
CA SER A 158 16.86 -5.43 32.15
C SER A 158 17.07 -4.12 31.38
N GLN A 159 18.14 -4.02 30.58
CA GLN A 159 18.43 -2.85 29.76
C GLN A 159 17.70 -2.85 28.41
N VAL A 160 17.31 -4.02 27.89
CA VAL A 160 16.68 -4.19 26.57
C VAL A 160 15.15 -4.12 26.67
N VAL A 161 14.59 -4.67 27.76
CA VAL A 161 13.13 -4.73 28.01
C VAL A 161 12.43 -3.37 27.88
N PRO A 162 12.95 -2.25 28.41
CA PRO A 162 12.29 -0.95 28.27
C PRO A 162 12.22 -0.47 26.81
N TRP A 163 13.28 -0.72 26.03
CA TRP A 163 13.33 -0.35 24.62
C TRP A 163 12.36 -1.17 23.77
N ILE A 164 12.30 -2.49 23.99
CA ILE A 164 11.34 -3.36 23.29
C ILE A 164 9.90 -2.99 23.67
N THR A 165 9.63 -2.68 24.94
CA THR A 165 8.30 -2.28 25.38
C THR A 165 7.89 -0.95 24.78
N ALA A 166 8.82 0.02 24.71
CA ALA A 166 8.59 1.28 24.02
C ALA A 166 8.35 1.07 22.51
N LEU A 167 9.09 0.17 21.88
CA LEU A 167 8.92 -0.19 20.47
C LEU A 167 7.50 -0.72 20.21
N TYR A 168 7.04 -1.70 20.99
CA TYR A 168 5.69 -2.25 20.86
C TYR A 168 4.59 -1.21 21.12
N ALA A 169 4.75 -0.37 22.14
CA ALA A 169 3.78 0.67 22.47
C ALA A 169 3.71 1.75 21.37
N LEU A 170 4.86 2.17 20.83
CA LEU A 170 4.94 3.14 19.74
C LEU A 170 4.41 2.57 18.43
N ASP A 171 4.68 1.30 18.12
CA ASP A 171 4.14 0.62 16.94
C ASP A 171 2.61 0.54 17.01
N LEU A 172 2.06 0.07 18.13
CA LEU A 172 0.61 0.02 18.35
C LEU A 172 -0.06 1.38 18.26
N SER A 173 0.51 2.39 18.92
CA SER A 173 -0.05 3.74 18.91
C SER A 173 0.03 4.39 17.52
N THR A 174 1.16 4.23 16.81
CA THR A 174 1.37 4.76 15.46
C THR A 174 0.42 4.08 14.48
N ASN A 175 0.29 2.76 14.52
CA ASN A 175 -0.62 2.03 13.65
C ASN A 175 -2.09 2.34 13.94
N PHE A 176 -2.48 2.45 15.21
CA PHE A 176 -3.84 2.82 15.58
C PHE A 176 -4.19 4.23 15.08
N LEU A 177 -3.29 5.19 15.31
CA LEU A 177 -3.45 6.57 14.87
C LEU A 177 -3.47 6.67 13.34
N SER A 178 -2.56 5.99 12.64
CA SER A 178 -2.48 6.00 11.17
C SER A 178 -3.75 5.39 10.56
N THR A 179 -4.23 4.29 11.12
CA THR A 179 -5.49 3.63 10.72
C THR A 179 -6.69 4.53 10.99
N ALA A 180 -6.79 5.15 12.16
CA ALA A 180 -7.90 6.05 12.52
C ALA A 180 -7.92 7.31 11.63
N LEU A 181 -6.77 7.89 11.32
CA LEU A 181 -6.64 9.03 10.41
C LEU A 181 -7.03 8.65 8.99
N LEU A 182 -6.59 7.49 8.50
CA LEU A 182 -6.94 6.99 7.17
C LEU A 182 -8.45 6.70 7.08
N ALA A 183 -9.00 6.03 8.09
CA ALA A 183 -10.40 5.66 8.17
C ALA A 183 -11.32 6.88 8.26
N SER A 184 -11.03 7.83 9.15
CA SER A 184 -11.80 9.07 9.33
C SER A 184 -11.81 9.92 8.06
N ARG A 185 -10.67 10.02 7.36
CA ARG A 185 -10.61 10.72 6.08
C ARG A 185 -11.43 10.02 5.01
N LEU A 186 -11.29 8.70 4.89
CA LEU A 186 -12.06 7.94 3.91
C LEU A 186 -13.56 8.00 4.19
N TRP A 187 -13.97 7.96 5.46
CA TRP A 187 -15.35 8.19 5.88
C TRP A 187 -15.86 9.57 5.46
N ASN A 188 -15.09 10.62 5.68
CA ASN A 188 -15.45 11.98 5.24
C ASN A 188 -15.59 12.10 3.73
N VAL A 189 -14.72 11.44 2.95
CA VAL A 189 -14.81 11.39 1.49
C VAL A 189 -16.05 10.60 1.04
N VAL A 190 -16.33 9.46 1.66
CA VAL A 190 -17.54 8.66 1.41
C VAL A 190 -18.78 9.50 1.68
N ARG A 191 -18.87 10.17 2.85
CA ARG A 191 -20.02 10.98 3.26
C ARG A 191 -20.26 12.19 2.36
N ARG A 192 -19.19 12.87 1.91
CA ARG A 192 -19.29 13.98 0.96
C ARG A 192 -19.74 13.51 -0.43
N THR A 193 -19.29 12.32 -0.85
CA THR A 193 -19.68 11.76 -2.15
C THR A 193 -21.08 11.15 -2.11
N SER A 194 -21.51 10.57 -0.98
CA SER A 194 -22.83 9.98 -0.82
C SER A 194 -23.96 11.01 -0.79
N ARG A 195 -23.69 12.22 -0.25
CA ARG A 195 -24.64 13.34 -0.31
C ARG A 195 -24.97 13.79 -1.74
N PHE A 196 -24.13 13.47 -2.72
CA PHE A 196 -24.35 13.82 -4.14
C PHE A 196 -24.58 12.60 -5.05
N ARG A 197 -24.33 11.37 -4.60
CA ARG A 197 -24.48 10.14 -5.42
C ARG A 197 -24.78 8.91 -4.56
N SER A 198 -25.84 8.18 -4.91
CA SER A 198 -26.31 6.92 -4.29
C SER A 198 -25.38 5.69 -4.50
N GLY A 199 -24.07 5.87 -4.66
CA GLY A 199 -23.13 4.81 -5.02
C GLY A 199 -22.22 4.37 -3.88
N THR A 200 -22.45 3.17 -3.35
CA THR A 200 -21.73 2.40 -2.30
C THR A 200 -20.25 2.09 -2.56
N GLY A 201 -19.56 2.80 -3.46
CA GLY A 201 -18.28 2.35 -4.03
C GLY A 201 -17.05 2.33 -3.11
N LEU A 202 -17.04 3.13 -2.03
CA LEU A 202 -15.87 3.33 -1.16
C LEU A 202 -16.02 2.70 0.23
N ALA A 203 -17.24 2.33 0.64
CA ALA A 203 -17.50 1.68 1.92
C ALA A 203 -16.80 0.31 2.06
N PRO A 204 -16.72 -0.54 1.02
CA PRO A 204 -15.96 -1.80 1.10
C PRO A 204 -14.46 -1.56 1.32
N VAL A 205 -13.90 -0.48 0.78
CA VAL A 205 -12.48 -0.14 0.96
C VAL A 205 -12.21 0.24 2.41
N LEU A 206 -13.10 1.01 3.01
CA LEU A 206 -13.00 1.39 4.42
C LEU A 206 -13.07 0.17 5.34
N ARG A 207 -14.00 -0.76 5.08
CA ARG A 207 -14.12 -1.98 5.88
C ARG A 207 -12.82 -2.79 5.88
N VAL A 208 -12.22 -2.96 4.71
CA VAL A 208 -10.97 -3.73 4.58
C VAL A 208 -9.81 -3.06 5.30
N ILE A 209 -9.71 -1.73 5.25
CA ILE A 209 -8.67 -0.98 5.98
C ILE A 209 -8.83 -1.17 7.50
N ILE A 210 -10.07 -1.09 8.01
CA ILE A 210 -10.35 -1.28 9.44
C ILE A 210 -10.06 -2.73 9.85
N GLU A 211 -10.50 -3.70 9.05
CA GLU A 211 -10.30 -5.13 9.30
C GLU A 211 -8.82 -5.50 9.31
N SER A 212 -8.04 -5.02 8.34
CA SER A 212 -6.58 -5.24 8.32
C SER A 212 -5.85 -4.54 9.47
N GLY A 213 -6.19 -3.29 9.77
CA GLY A 213 -5.60 -2.55 10.88
C GLY A 213 -5.89 -3.21 12.23
N ALA A 214 -7.09 -3.78 12.39
CA ALA A 214 -7.48 -4.54 13.57
C ALA A 214 -6.68 -5.85 13.69
N ILE A 215 -6.53 -6.61 12.60
CA ILE A 215 -5.73 -7.84 12.59
C ILE A 215 -4.28 -7.54 13.00
N TYR A 216 -3.64 -6.55 12.38
CA TYR A 216 -2.27 -6.17 12.72
C TYR A 216 -2.14 -5.73 14.19
N SER A 217 -3.03 -4.84 14.65
CA SER A 217 -2.99 -4.35 16.04
C SER A 217 -3.22 -5.48 17.05
N ALA A 218 -4.08 -6.45 16.73
CA ALA A 218 -4.31 -7.62 17.58
C ALA A 218 -3.06 -8.52 17.65
N THR A 219 -2.36 -8.74 16.54
CA THR A 219 -1.12 -9.52 16.50
C THR A 219 -0.01 -8.85 17.30
N VAL A 220 0.24 -7.55 17.08
CA VAL A 220 1.26 -6.79 17.81
C VAL A 220 0.91 -6.67 19.30
N GLY A 221 -0.38 -6.46 19.62
CA GLY A 221 -0.86 -6.41 21.00
C GLY A 221 -0.69 -7.73 21.74
N ALA A 222 -0.99 -8.85 21.08
CA ALA A 222 -0.70 -10.18 21.62
C ALA A 222 0.81 -10.39 21.82
N GLY A 223 1.65 -9.92 20.89
CA GLY A 223 3.10 -9.91 21.02
C GLY A 223 3.58 -9.14 22.26
N MET A 224 3.05 -7.94 22.48
CA MET A 224 3.35 -7.11 23.65
C MET A 224 2.96 -7.82 24.95
N ILE A 225 1.78 -8.44 25.03
CA ILE A 225 1.33 -9.17 26.22
C ILE A 225 2.26 -10.37 26.50
N LEU A 226 2.59 -11.16 25.47
CA LEU A 226 3.49 -12.31 25.63
C LEU A 226 4.90 -11.88 26.06
N PHE A 227 5.37 -10.73 25.57
CA PHE A 227 6.65 -10.16 25.99
C PHE A 227 6.65 -9.79 27.48
N LEU A 228 5.59 -9.14 27.96
CA LEU A 228 5.45 -8.76 29.38
C LEU A 228 5.34 -9.97 30.32
N VAL A 229 4.80 -11.09 29.83
CA VAL A 229 4.72 -12.36 30.57
C VAL A 229 6.04 -13.16 30.47
N HIS A 230 7.06 -12.63 29.79
CA HIS A 230 8.34 -13.31 29.55
C HIS A 230 8.17 -14.71 28.93
N SER A 231 7.19 -14.86 28.05
CA SER A 231 6.90 -16.14 27.40
C SER A 231 7.66 -16.27 26.08
N ASN A 232 8.33 -17.41 25.89
CA ASN A 232 8.99 -17.76 24.63
C ASN A 232 8.05 -17.83 23.42
N ALA A 233 6.73 -17.83 23.65
CA ALA A 233 5.73 -17.73 22.58
C ALA A 233 5.78 -16.39 21.82
N VAL A 234 6.42 -15.35 22.38
CA VAL A 234 6.64 -14.07 21.69
C VAL A 234 7.41 -14.24 20.38
N PHE A 235 8.39 -15.15 20.33
CA PHE A 235 9.17 -15.40 19.13
C PHE A 235 8.32 -16.02 18.01
N ILE A 236 7.36 -16.87 18.36
CA ILE A 236 6.41 -17.46 17.41
C ILE A 236 5.56 -16.36 16.78
N LEU A 237 5.00 -15.46 17.61
CA LEU A 237 4.21 -14.34 17.09
C LEU A 237 5.06 -13.39 16.23
N MET A 238 6.30 -13.11 16.63
CA MET A 238 7.19 -12.23 15.88
C MET A 238 7.43 -12.77 14.46
N ASP A 239 7.80 -14.04 14.33
CA ASP A 239 8.04 -14.68 13.03
C ASP A 239 6.76 -14.66 12.15
N MET A 240 5.59 -14.91 12.75
CA MET A 240 4.31 -14.84 12.03
C MET A 240 3.92 -13.42 11.60
N THR A 241 4.40 -12.39 12.31
CA THR A 241 4.00 -11.00 12.06
C THR A 241 4.54 -10.51 10.71
N SER A 242 5.74 -10.91 10.31
CA SER A 242 6.38 -10.52 9.04
C SER A 242 5.57 -10.85 7.77
N PRO A 243 5.09 -12.10 7.56
CA PRO A 243 4.24 -12.39 6.41
C PRO A 243 2.83 -11.77 6.55
N ILE A 244 2.28 -11.62 7.76
CA ILE A 244 1.00 -10.93 8.00
C ILE A 244 1.07 -9.48 7.53
N ILE A 245 2.15 -8.80 7.88
CA ILE A 245 2.47 -7.44 7.46
C ILE A 245 2.39 -7.31 5.92
N SER A 246 3.05 -8.22 5.20
CA SER A 246 3.05 -8.24 3.73
C SER A 246 1.65 -8.51 3.15
N ILE A 247 0.87 -9.41 3.76
CA ILE A 247 -0.51 -9.72 3.35
C ILE A 247 -1.40 -8.48 3.51
N VAL A 248 -1.37 -7.83 4.68
CA VAL A 248 -2.15 -6.64 4.99
C VAL A 248 -1.82 -5.52 3.98
N PHE A 249 -0.54 -5.29 3.72
CA PHE A 249 -0.11 -4.28 2.76
C PHE A 249 -0.66 -4.55 1.36
N ASN A 250 -0.47 -5.76 0.84
CA ASN A 250 -0.95 -6.14 -0.49
C ASN A 250 -2.49 -6.07 -0.59
N MET A 251 -3.21 -6.47 0.47
CA MET A 251 -4.67 -6.34 0.52
C MET A 251 -5.12 -4.89 0.37
N ILE A 252 -4.48 -3.94 1.07
CA ILE A 252 -4.76 -2.51 0.95
C ILE A 252 -4.48 -2.02 -0.47
N VAL A 253 -3.34 -2.39 -1.07
CA VAL A 253 -2.97 -2.00 -2.43
C VAL A 253 -4.01 -2.49 -3.45
N VAL A 254 -4.38 -3.77 -3.38
CA VAL A 254 -5.40 -4.37 -4.26
C VAL A 254 -6.73 -3.65 -4.17
N ARG A 255 -7.23 -3.39 -2.96
CA ARG A 255 -8.52 -2.68 -2.79
C ARG A 255 -8.47 -1.25 -3.32
N VAL A 256 -7.38 -0.54 -3.11
CA VAL A 256 -7.19 0.82 -3.62
C VAL A 256 -7.10 0.82 -5.15
N GLY A 257 -6.42 -0.17 -5.73
CA GLY A 257 -6.37 -0.41 -7.18
C GLY A 257 -7.77 -0.60 -7.77
N LEU A 258 -8.53 -1.55 -7.24
CA LEU A 258 -9.89 -1.87 -7.69
C LEU A 258 -10.87 -0.68 -7.48
N ALA A 259 -10.74 0.07 -6.38
CA ALA A 259 -11.58 1.24 -6.13
C ALA A 259 -11.34 2.36 -7.15
N ARG A 260 -10.08 2.58 -7.55
CA ARG A 260 -9.72 3.53 -8.61
C ARG A 260 -10.26 3.07 -9.97
N GLU A 261 -10.27 1.77 -10.24
CA GLU A 261 -10.84 1.18 -11.46
C GLU A 261 -12.35 1.40 -11.56
N ARG A 262 -13.10 1.05 -10.51
CA ARG A 262 -14.56 1.29 -10.44
C ARG A 262 -14.94 2.75 -10.64
N ARG A 263 -14.06 3.69 -10.29
CA ARG A 263 -14.25 5.12 -10.56
C ARG A 263 -13.93 5.48 -12.02
N SER A 264 -12.91 4.85 -12.61
CA SER A 264 -12.55 5.00 -14.03
C SER A 264 -13.65 4.53 -14.96
N ASN A 265 -14.13 3.28 -14.80
CA ASN A 265 -15.13 2.69 -15.69
C ASN A 265 -16.44 3.47 -15.65
N ARG A 266 -16.81 4.01 -14.49
CA ARG A 266 -17.97 4.92 -14.37
C ARG A 266 -17.80 6.25 -15.11
N CYS A 267 -16.62 6.85 -15.13
CA CYS A 267 -16.37 8.05 -15.94
C CYS A 267 -16.34 7.73 -17.44
N SER A 268 -15.76 6.59 -17.83
CA SER A 268 -15.76 6.15 -19.23
C SER A 268 -17.15 5.84 -19.76
N ASN A 269 -18.04 5.25 -18.96
CA ASN A 269 -19.42 4.93 -19.38
C ASN A 269 -20.36 6.14 -19.35
N ARG A 270 -20.04 7.22 -18.61
CA ARG A 270 -20.83 8.46 -18.62
C ARG A 270 -20.46 9.44 -19.75
N ALA A 271 -19.21 9.41 -20.22
CA ALA A 271 -18.78 10.24 -21.35
C ALA A 271 -19.60 10.03 -22.64
N PRO A 272 -20.04 8.82 -23.02
CA PRO A 272 -20.92 8.66 -24.19
C PRO A 272 -22.37 9.13 -23.95
N GLN A 273 -22.88 9.13 -22.72
CA GLN A 273 -24.27 9.56 -22.43
C GLN A 273 -24.44 11.08 -22.52
N ILE A 274 -23.45 11.87 -22.12
CA ILE A 274 -23.52 13.34 -22.25
C ILE A 274 -23.48 13.75 -23.73
N CYS A 275 -22.85 12.97 -24.61
CA CYS A 275 -22.90 13.18 -26.06
C CYS A 275 -24.21 12.69 -26.70
N SER A 276 -24.85 11.62 -26.20
CA SER A 276 -26.15 11.18 -26.75
C SER A 276 -27.31 12.08 -26.35
N ASP A 277 -27.28 12.64 -25.13
CA ASP A 277 -28.33 13.55 -24.65
C ASP A 277 -28.25 14.92 -25.32
N PHE A 278 -27.05 15.39 -25.70
CA PHE A 278 -26.90 16.63 -26.48
C PHE A 278 -27.28 16.47 -27.96
N VAL A 279 -27.18 15.27 -28.52
CA VAL A 279 -27.64 14.98 -29.89
C VAL A 279 -29.15 14.74 -29.94
N ALA A 280 -29.76 14.20 -28.88
CA ALA A 280 -31.22 14.02 -28.80
C ALA A 280 -31.99 15.33 -28.54
N VAL A 281 -31.36 16.38 -28.00
CA VAL A 281 -31.96 17.71 -27.82
C VAL A 281 -31.83 18.59 -29.07
N GLY A 282 -31.05 18.17 -30.08
CA GLY A 282 -30.82 18.91 -31.33
C GLY A 282 -31.73 18.57 -32.51
N LEU A 283 -32.66 17.61 -32.37
CA LEU A 283 -33.52 17.16 -33.48
C LEU A 283 -35.00 17.14 -33.08
N THR A 284 -35.57 18.33 -32.91
CA THR A 284 -37.01 18.53 -33.12
C THR A 284 -37.22 19.73 -34.04
N PRO A 285 -37.52 19.52 -35.35
CA PRO A 285 -38.10 20.57 -36.17
C PRO A 285 -39.53 20.76 -35.69
N ARG A 286 -39.74 21.87 -34.99
CA ARG A 286 -41.06 22.39 -34.63
C ARG A 286 -41.64 23.02 -35.90
N ASN A 287 -42.55 22.34 -36.59
CA ASN A 287 -43.43 23.00 -37.56
C ASN A 287 -44.77 22.28 -37.62
N ALA A 288 -45.74 22.84 -36.89
CA ALA A 288 -47.15 22.63 -37.14
C ALA A 288 -47.88 23.96 -36.91
N SER A 289 -48.73 24.29 -37.89
CA SER A 289 -49.71 25.37 -38.01
C SER A 289 -49.20 26.75 -38.48
N GLN A 290 -49.87 27.54 -39.33
CA GLN A 290 -50.81 27.39 -40.46
C GLN A 290 -51.26 28.82 -40.82
N ASN A 291 -51.38 29.10 -42.13
CA ASN A 291 -52.24 30.11 -42.81
C ASN A 291 -51.78 31.55 -43.16
N TRP A 292 -51.66 31.74 -44.49
CA TRP A 292 -52.20 32.77 -45.41
C TRP A 292 -51.82 34.26 -45.31
N ARG A 293 -51.02 34.73 -46.28
CA ARG A 293 -51.44 35.65 -47.39
C ARG A 293 -50.27 35.96 -48.35
N ASP A 294 -50.48 35.71 -49.65
CA ASP A 294 -49.83 36.37 -50.80
C ASP A 294 -50.76 37.52 -51.29
N PRO A 295 -50.38 38.47 -52.18
CA PRO A 295 -49.26 38.43 -53.15
C PRO A 295 -48.47 39.75 -53.37
N GLY A 296 -47.31 39.62 -54.03
CA GLY A 296 -46.78 40.66 -54.93
C GLY A 296 -45.44 41.27 -54.55
N GLU A 297 -44.36 40.80 -55.17
CA GLU A 297 -43.36 41.60 -55.91
C GLU A 297 -42.18 40.71 -56.32
N SER A 298 -41.96 40.58 -57.62
CA SER A 298 -40.66 40.26 -58.21
C SER A 298 -39.90 41.59 -58.39
N PRO A 299 -38.56 41.61 -58.23
CA PRO A 299 -37.75 41.59 -59.44
C PRO A 299 -36.38 40.86 -59.34
N SER A 300 -36.04 40.28 -60.49
CA SER A 300 -34.74 40.36 -61.18
C SER A 300 -33.51 39.61 -60.67
N ALA A 301 -32.95 38.88 -61.63
CA ALA A 301 -31.63 38.28 -61.67
C ALA A 301 -30.55 39.32 -62.01
N GLU A 302 -29.39 39.19 -61.36
CA GLU A 302 -28.02 39.69 -61.63
C GLU A 302 -27.26 39.29 -60.34
N ASP A 303 -26.15 38.55 -60.29
CA ASP A 303 -25.11 38.26 -61.25
C ASP A 303 -24.57 36.85 -61.04
N ALA A 304 -24.22 36.24 -62.17
CA ALA A 304 -23.33 35.10 -62.26
C ALA A 304 -21.86 35.59 -62.25
N GLY A 305 -21.01 34.86 -61.55
CA GLY A 305 -19.55 34.97 -61.60
C GLY A 305 -18.96 33.92 -60.64
N VAL A 306 -18.88 32.65 -61.04
CA VAL A 306 -17.70 32.04 -61.67
C VAL A 306 -16.44 32.23 -60.82
N GLU A 307 -16.06 31.20 -60.05
CA GLU A 307 -14.81 30.48 -60.29
C GLU A 307 -14.83 29.09 -59.63
N LEU A 308 -14.40 28.10 -60.41
CA LEU A 308 -14.41 26.67 -60.16
C LEU A 308 -13.11 26.23 -59.48
N ASP A 309 -13.23 25.12 -58.73
CA ASP A 309 -12.29 24.01 -58.56
C ASP A 309 -10.80 24.30 -58.29
N ASP A 310 -10.27 23.74 -57.19
CA ASP A 310 -9.54 22.49 -57.39
C ASP A 310 -9.31 21.65 -56.13
N PHE A 311 -9.25 20.35 -56.40
CA PHE A 311 -9.32 19.22 -55.49
C PHE A 311 -7.92 18.64 -55.25
N SER A 312 -7.58 18.41 -53.97
CA SER A 312 -6.56 17.45 -53.49
C SER A 312 -5.07 17.68 -53.79
N THR A 313 -4.23 17.67 -52.75
CA THR A 313 -3.25 16.59 -52.49
C THR A 313 -2.39 16.85 -51.24
N SER A 314 -2.50 15.91 -50.28
CA SER A 314 -1.40 15.25 -49.55
C SER A 314 -0.09 16.00 -49.21
N LYS A 315 0.17 16.20 -47.90
CA LYS A 315 1.42 15.85 -47.14
C LYS A 315 1.30 16.41 -45.71
N ARG A 316 1.03 15.60 -44.69
CA ARG A 316 2.02 14.92 -43.82
C ARG A 316 3.16 15.87 -43.39
N ASP A 317 3.10 16.38 -42.15
CA ASP A 317 4.27 16.41 -41.24
C ASP A 317 3.90 16.75 -39.79
N ARG A 318 4.47 15.98 -38.85
CA ARG A 318 4.56 16.30 -37.41
C ARG A 318 5.80 17.18 -37.20
N PRO A 319 5.95 17.80 -36.01
CA PRO A 319 7.14 17.39 -35.25
C PRO A 319 6.91 17.12 -33.76
N ARG A 320 7.79 16.23 -33.30
CA ARG A 320 8.06 15.78 -31.94
C ARG A 320 9.17 16.68 -31.34
N THR A 321 9.13 16.80 -30.01
CA THR A 321 10.28 16.93 -29.08
C THR A 321 11.21 18.15 -29.12
N ARG A 322 11.34 18.81 -27.95
CA ARG A 322 12.66 19.07 -27.34
C ARG A 322 12.55 19.38 -25.83
N TRP A 323 13.10 18.48 -25.02
CA TRP A 323 13.60 18.72 -23.66
C TRP A 323 15.13 18.60 -23.74
N THR A 324 15.83 19.21 -22.78
CA THR A 324 17.29 19.29 -22.54
C THR A 324 17.98 20.35 -23.43
N ASP A 325 18.86 21.25 -22.97
CA ASP A 325 19.74 21.38 -21.81
C ASP A 325 20.07 22.86 -21.57
N VAL A 326 20.19 23.33 -20.32
CA VAL A 326 21.20 24.35 -19.92
C VAL A 326 21.59 24.09 -18.46
N LEU A 327 22.78 23.53 -18.29
CA LEU A 327 23.57 23.44 -17.07
C LEU A 327 24.53 24.65 -17.02
N LEU A 328 24.98 24.99 -15.79
CA LEU A 328 26.19 25.78 -15.44
C LEU A 328 26.04 27.32 -15.57
N ILE A 329 26.34 28.18 -14.59
CA ILE A 329 27.60 28.38 -13.82
C ILE A 329 27.39 29.36 -12.60
N ARG A 330 28.27 29.24 -11.57
CA ARG A 330 28.72 30.20 -10.50
C ARG A 330 27.87 30.30 -9.23
N THR A 331 28.40 30.24 -8.01
CA THR A 331 29.77 30.25 -7.43
C THR A 331 29.74 29.47 -6.13
#